data_AF-A0A1V4HPC3-F1
#
_entry.id   AF-A0A1V4HPC3-F1
#
_cell.length_a   1.000
_cell.length_b   1.000
_cell.length_c   1.000
_cell.angle_alpha   90.00
_cell.angle_beta   90.00
_cell.angle_gamma   90.00
#
_symmetry.space_group_name_H-M   'P 1'
#
loop_
_entity.id
_entity.type
_entity.pdbx_description
1 polymer ?
#
loop_
_entity_poly.entity_id
_entity_poly.type
_entity_poly.pdbx_seq_one_letter_code
_entity_poly.pdbx_strand_id
1 'polypeptide(L)'
;MVTVVNAVKEPWDGDIVVFEEPLGPSHWAPANNTYAASQANILVNGGWFWHSSMTNTNPQSVSYVVYDHLNVLESRYTNFILNVSPNRQGELDPNVVNRLAEIGAAWSPNAARPPLPPQPTMMEHPITANSASASSGNGNYVIDGSLGNPAPGGITETAWQSSVSLPQTVTLDLGYTYNNINMLNYLPSNDLTGGMITSYSLSASQDGKTSHVPIANSSLLQTAS
;
A
#
# COMPACT_ATOMS: atom_id res chain seq x y z
N MET A 1 -11.36 15.18 4.98
CA MET A 1 -11.53 13.72 4.86
C MET A 1 -10.42 13.04 5.66
N VAL A 2 -10.72 11.96 6.39
CA VAL A 2 -9.70 11.12 7.03
C VAL A 2 -9.72 9.77 6.34
N THR A 3 -8.56 9.34 5.85
CA THR A 3 -8.39 8.07 5.15
C THR A 3 -7.59 7.11 6.03
N VAL A 4 -8.05 5.86 6.15
CA VAL A 4 -7.35 4.76 6.84
C VAL A 4 -6.52 4.01 5.83
N VAL A 5 -5.23 3.80 6.12
CA VAL A 5 -4.31 3.12 5.19
C VAL A 5 -3.96 1.77 5.77
N ASN A 6 -4.49 0.68 5.23
CA ASN A 6 -4.03 -0.67 5.56
C ASN A 6 -3.48 -1.33 4.30
N ALA A 7 -2.24 -1.81 4.38
CA ALA A 7 -1.56 -2.65 3.40
C ALA A 7 -1.48 -2.12 1.95
N VAL A 8 -1.18 -0.83 1.78
CA VAL A 8 -0.67 -0.28 0.51
C VAL A 8 0.51 0.62 0.85
N LYS A 9 1.71 0.30 0.34
CA LYS A 9 2.89 1.14 0.52
C LYS A 9 2.83 2.38 -0.40
N GLU A 10 1.87 3.27 -0.10
CA GLU A 10 1.77 4.68 -0.54
C GLU A 10 0.76 4.99 -1.67
N PRO A 11 -0.55 5.06 -1.38
CA PRO A 11 -1.56 5.62 -2.30
C PRO A 11 -1.54 7.16 -2.38
N TRP A 12 -0.49 7.83 -1.92
CA TRP A 12 -0.32 9.29 -2.08
C TRP A 12 0.95 9.65 -2.86
N ASP A 13 1.94 8.76 -2.91
CA ASP A 13 3.12 8.91 -3.77
C ASP A 13 2.97 8.16 -5.12
N GLY A 14 1.87 7.43 -5.32
CA GLY A 14 1.60 6.70 -6.57
C GLY A 14 0.12 6.59 -6.93
N ASP A 15 -0.17 6.68 -8.23
CA ASP A 15 -1.51 6.54 -8.81
C ASP A 15 -2.07 5.10 -8.73
N ILE A 16 -1.24 4.13 -8.32
CA ILE A 16 -1.54 2.70 -8.36
C ILE A 16 -1.09 2.05 -7.04
N VAL A 17 -2.01 1.30 -6.42
CA VAL A 17 -1.76 0.46 -5.25
C VAL A 17 -0.82 -0.69 -5.62
N VAL A 18 0.29 -0.87 -4.89
CA VAL A 18 1.22 -2.00 -5.12
C VAL A 18 1.04 -3.09 -4.06
N PHE A 19 0.79 -4.32 -4.52
CA PHE A 19 0.71 -5.52 -3.70
C PHE A 19 1.98 -6.38 -3.86
N GLU A 20 2.76 -6.54 -2.79
CA GLU A 20 4.06 -7.25 -2.78
C GLU A 20 3.88 -8.77 -2.56
N GLU A 21 3.39 -9.49 -3.57
CA GLU A 21 3.15 -10.94 -3.53
C GLU A 21 4.30 -11.77 -2.92
N PRO A 22 5.60 -11.51 -3.20
CA PRO A 22 6.68 -12.31 -2.64
C PRO A 22 6.78 -12.30 -1.11
N LEU A 23 6.10 -11.37 -0.42
CA LEU A 23 6.03 -11.31 1.04
C LEU A 23 4.96 -12.23 1.63
N GLY A 24 4.14 -12.89 0.80
CA GLY A 24 3.21 -13.93 1.22
C GLY A 24 1.73 -13.66 0.89
N PRO A 25 0.83 -14.59 1.24
CA PRO A 25 -0.58 -14.56 0.84
C PRO A 25 -1.38 -13.37 1.38
N SER A 26 -0.90 -12.70 2.44
CA SER A 26 -1.48 -11.47 2.99
C SER A 26 -1.25 -10.22 2.11
N HIS A 27 -0.44 -10.34 1.06
CA HIS A 27 -0.05 -9.24 0.18
C HIS A 27 -0.60 -9.41 -1.24
N TRP A 28 -1.78 -10.02 -1.37
CA TRP A 28 -2.55 -10.09 -2.61
C TRP A 28 -3.56 -8.96 -2.69
N ALA A 29 -3.87 -8.53 -3.92
CA ALA A 29 -5.02 -7.64 -4.13
C ALA A 29 -6.29 -8.30 -3.55
N PRO A 30 -7.05 -7.64 -2.66
CA PRO A 30 -8.21 -8.26 -2.01
C PRO A 30 -9.37 -8.46 -2.99
N ALA A 31 -10.26 -9.42 -2.70
CA ALA A 31 -11.37 -9.76 -3.59
C ALA A 31 -12.37 -8.61 -3.81
N ASN A 32 -12.45 -7.68 -2.85
CA ASN A 32 -13.28 -6.48 -2.90
C ASN A 32 -12.47 -5.21 -3.29
N ASN A 33 -11.29 -5.37 -3.90
CA ASN A 33 -10.49 -4.22 -4.33
C ASN A 33 -11.30 -3.34 -5.28
N THR A 34 -11.27 -2.03 -5.04
CA THR A 34 -11.89 -1.00 -5.89
C THR A 34 -10.87 0.02 -6.40
N TYR A 35 -9.59 -0.16 -6.07
CA TYR A 35 -8.50 0.71 -6.46
C TYR A 35 -7.81 0.24 -7.73
N ALA A 36 -7.25 1.16 -8.51
CA ALA A 36 -6.23 0.81 -9.49
C ALA A 36 -5.03 0.19 -8.75
N ALA A 37 -4.65 -1.02 -9.15
CA ALA A 37 -3.60 -1.76 -8.45
C ALA A 37 -2.61 -2.44 -9.40
N SER A 38 -1.49 -2.88 -8.84
CA SER A 38 -0.50 -3.71 -9.49
C SER A 38 0.04 -4.78 -8.54
N GLN A 39 0.39 -5.92 -9.11
CA GLN A 39 1.05 -7.03 -8.41
C GLN A 39 2.11 -7.60 -9.34
N ALA A 40 3.30 -7.87 -8.80
CA ALA A 40 4.44 -8.31 -9.59
C ALA A 40 4.97 -9.67 -9.15
N ASN A 41 5.42 -10.47 -10.11
CA ASN A 41 6.01 -11.79 -9.85
C ASN A 41 7.03 -12.15 -10.94
N ILE A 42 7.80 -13.23 -10.73
CA ILE A 42 8.84 -13.71 -11.64
C ILE A 42 8.34 -14.91 -12.47
N LEU A 43 8.67 -14.92 -13.76
CA LEU A 43 8.35 -16.06 -14.63
C LEU A 43 9.25 -17.27 -14.37
N VAL A 44 10.51 -17.05 -14.00
CA VAL A 44 11.47 -18.14 -13.73
C VAL A 44 11.94 -18.06 -12.29
N ASN A 45 11.79 -19.16 -11.54
CA ASN A 45 12.27 -19.22 -10.17
C ASN A 45 13.80 -19.08 -10.12
N GLY A 46 14.28 -18.30 -9.17
CA GLY A 46 15.71 -18.04 -8.99
C GLY A 46 16.08 -16.57 -8.81
N GLY A 47 15.11 -15.65 -8.93
CA GLY A 47 15.28 -14.23 -8.63
C GLY A 47 14.78 -13.30 -9.73
N TRP A 48 14.85 -12.00 -9.46
CA TRP A 48 14.46 -10.94 -10.40
C TRP A 48 15.44 -10.79 -11.56
N PHE A 49 16.73 -11.09 -11.33
CA PHE A 49 17.79 -11.03 -12.33
C PHE A 49 18.12 -12.42 -12.84
N TRP A 50 18.71 -12.46 -14.03
CA TRP A 50 19.07 -13.72 -14.67
C TRP A 50 20.25 -14.39 -13.95
N HIS A 51 20.17 -15.73 -13.82
CA HIS A 51 21.25 -16.59 -13.35
C HIS A 51 21.44 -17.75 -14.33
N SER A 52 22.66 -18.29 -14.44
CA SER A 52 22.97 -19.36 -15.41
C SER A 52 22.17 -20.64 -15.23
N SER A 53 21.62 -20.89 -14.04
CA SER A 53 20.70 -22.01 -13.80
C SER A 53 19.36 -21.84 -14.52
N MET A 54 18.90 -20.59 -14.74
CA MET A 54 17.57 -20.28 -15.26
C MET A 54 17.35 -20.73 -16.71
N THR A 55 18.42 -20.84 -17.50
CA THR A 55 18.36 -21.34 -18.87
C THR A 55 17.78 -22.76 -18.97
N ASN A 56 17.98 -23.56 -17.91
CA ASN A 56 17.45 -24.93 -17.83
C ASN A 56 16.34 -25.08 -16.77
N THR A 57 15.96 -24.00 -16.09
CA THR A 57 14.84 -23.99 -15.15
C THR A 57 13.53 -23.94 -15.93
N ASN A 58 12.59 -24.83 -15.61
CA ASN A 58 11.25 -24.72 -16.17
C ASN A 58 10.60 -23.43 -15.65
N PRO A 59 10.12 -22.52 -16.51
CA PRO A 59 9.38 -21.36 -16.06
C PRO A 59 8.09 -21.76 -15.30
N GLN A 60 7.45 -20.79 -14.65
CA GLN A 60 6.13 -20.95 -14.03
C GLN A 60 5.09 -21.36 -15.06
N SER A 61 4.23 -22.32 -14.69
CA SER A 61 3.28 -22.95 -15.63
C SER A 61 2.26 -21.95 -16.22
N VAL A 62 1.68 -22.29 -17.37
CA VAL A 62 0.56 -21.53 -17.94
C VAL A 62 -0.59 -21.42 -16.94
N SER A 63 -0.92 -22.51 -16.23
CA SER A 63 -1.98 -22.50 -15.22
C SER A 63 -1.70 -21.48 -14.12
N TYR A 64 -0.46 -21.44 -13.63
CA TYR A 64 -0.04 -20.50 -12.61
C TYR A 64 -0.21 -19.05 -13.06
N VAL A 65 0.29 -18.70 -14.25
CA VAL A 65 0.20 -17.32 -14.74
C VAL A 65 -1.23 -16.93 -15.13
N VAL A 66 -1.95 -17.81 -15.82
CA VAL A 66 -3.25 -17.49 -16.40
C VAL A 66 -4.38 -17.66 -15.40
N TYR A 67 -4.52 -18.85 -14.83
CA TYR A 67 -5.67 -19.19 -13.99
C TYR A 67 -5.48 -18.73 -12.55
N ASP A 68 -4.26 -18.90 -12.00
CA ASP A 68 -4.02 -18.58 -10.59
C ASP A 68 -3.73 -17.07 -10.39
N HIS A 69 -3.31 -16.34 -11.44
CA HIS A 69 -3.02 -14.90 -11.36
C HIS A 69 -3.92 -14.05 -12.26
N LEU A 70 -3.76 -14.09 -13.58
CA LEU A 70 -4.45 -13.15 -14.48
C LEU A 70 -5.98 -13.18 -14.31
N ASN A 71 -6.60 -14.37 -14.28
CA ASN A 71 -8.04 -14.52 -14.03
C ASN A 71 -8.49 -13.92 -12.68
N VAL A 72 -7.66 -14.06 -11.65
CA VAL A 72 -7.95 -13.58 -10.30
C VAL A 72 -7.82 -12.05 -10.25
N LEU A 73 -6.69 -11.53 -10.72
CA LEU A 73 -6.28 -10.13 -10.61
C LEU A 73 -7.07 -9.21 -11.55
N GLU A 74 -7.48 -9.71 -12.71
CA GLU A 74 -8.29 -8.94 -13.66
C GLU A 74 -9.59 -8.47 -13.01
N SER A 75 -10.30 -9.36 -12.31
CA SER A 75 -11.55 -9.04 -11.59
C SER A 75 -11.35 -8.06 -10.44
N ARG A 76 -10.11 -7.88 -9.98
CA ARG A 76 -9.71 -7.05 -8.85
C ARG A 76 -9.03 -5.74 -9.29
N TYR A 77 -9.24 -5.31 -10.53
CA TYR A 77 -8.65 -4.06 -11.06
C TYR A 77 -7.12 -3.97 -10.92
N THR A 78 -6.45 -5.12 -10.96
CA THR A 78 -5.02 -5.23 -10.67
C THR A 78 -4.24 -5.63 -11.92
N ASN A 79 -3.25 -4.82 -12.28
CA ASN A 79 -2.29 -5.15 -13.32
C ASN A 79 -1.31 -6.22 -12.82
N PHE A 80 -1.13 -7.30 -13.59
CA PHE A 80 -0.11 -8.29 -13.29
C PHE A 80 1.18 -7.99 -14.05
N ILE A 81 2.26 -7.72 -13.32
CA ILE A 81 3.58 -7.38 -13.86
C ILE A 81 4.47 -8.61 -13.76
N LEU A 82 4.64 -9.31 -14.88
CA LEU A 82 5.46 -10.51 -14.94
C LEU A 82 6.90 -10.17 -15.33
N ASN A 83 7.83 -10.34 -14.39
CA ASN A 83 9.25 -10.14 -14.63
C ASN A 83 9.85 -11.27 -15.44
N VAL A 84 10.62 -10.87 -16.45
CA VAL A 84 11.36 -11.75 -17.34
C VAL A 84 12.76 -11.15 -17.52
N SER A 85 13.78 -11.86 -17.04
CA SER A 85 15.14 -11.35 -17.02
C SER A 85 15.93 -11.75 -18.28
N PRO A 86 16.57 -10.79 -18.99
CA PRO A 86 17.44 -11.12 -20.11
C PRO A 86 18.74 -11.77 -19.62
N ASN A 87 19.27 -12.68 -20.42
CA ASN A 87 20.55 -13.35 -20.19
C ASN A 87 21.74 -12.40 -20.49
N ARG A 88 22.97 -12.91 -20.32
CA ARG A 88 24.21 -12.11 -20.54
C ARG A 88 24.42 -11.68 -22.00
N GLN A 89 23.68 -12.24 -22.94
CA GLN A 89 23.69 -11.85 -24.35
C GLN A 89 22.67 -10.75 -24.65
N GLY A 90 21.88 -10.33 -23.66
CA GLY A 90 20.79 -9.37 -23.84
C GLY A 90 19.54 -9.99 -24.45
N GLU A 91 19.41 -11.32 -24.40
CA GLU A 91 18.31 -12.07 -25.02
C GLU A 91 17.46 -12.76 -23.94
N LEU A 92 16.22 -13.11 -24.29
CA LEU A 92 15.41 -14.00 -23.46
C LEU A 92 15.74 -15.46 -23.81
N ASP A 93 15.95 -16.30 -22.78
CA ASP A 93 16.26 -17.70 -23.01
C ASP A 93 15.10 -18.43 -23.75
N PRO A 94 15.38 -19.46 -24.58
CA PRO A 94 14.33 -20.12 -25.37
C PRO A 94 13.18 -20.73 -24.56
N ASN A 95 13.46 -21.26 -23.37
CA ASN A 95 12.44 -21.77 -22.44
C ASN A 95 11.44 -20.67 -22.02
N VAL A 96 11.93 -19.45 -21.81
CA VAL A 96 11.14 -18.27 -21.46
C VAL A 96 10.28 -17.83 -22.63
N VAL A 97 10.88 -17.68 -23.82
CA VAL A 97 10.15 -17.27 -25.04
C VAL A 97 9.01 -18.25 -25.35
N ASN A 98 9.29 -19.56 -25.27
CA ASN A 98 8.29 -20.59 -25.49
C ASN A 98 7.15 -20.51 -24.47
N ARG A 99 7.46 -20.35 -23.16
CA ARG A 99 6.42 -20.20 -22.13
C ARG A 99 5.59 -18.94 -22.33
N LEU A 100 6.19 -17.81 -22.72
CA LEU A 100 5.45 -16.58 -23.01
C LEU A 100 4.47 -16.76 -24.17
N ALA A 101 4.86 -17.50 -25.22
CA ALA A 101 3.96 -17.84 -26.32
C ALA A 101 2.79 -18.72 -25.85
N GLU A 102 3.04 -19.72 -25.00
CA GLU A 102 1.99 -20.56 -24.40
C GLU A 102 1.01 -19.74 -23.54
N ILE A 103 1.52 -18.84 -22.71
CA ILE A 103 0.72 -17.92 -21.88
C ILE A 103 -0.13 -17.02 -22.77
N GLY A 104 0.46 -16.41 -23.80
CA GLY A 104 -0.24 -15.52 -24.73
C GLY A 104 -1.34 -16.23 -25.53
N ALA A 105 -1.17 -17.52 -25.83
CA ALA A 105 -2.19 -18.33 -26.49
C ALA A 105 -3.34 -18.74 -25.55
N ALA A 106 -3.06 -18.89 -24.25
CA ALA A 106 -4.04 -19.32 -23.25
C ALA A 106 -4.83 -18.16 -22.61
N TRP A 107 -4.27 -16.95 -22.60
CA TRP A 107 -4.90 -15.78 -21.99
C TRP A 107 -5.84 -15.05 -22.95
N SER A 108 -6.97 -14.58 -22.42
CA SER A 108 -7.83 -13.61 -23.09
C SER A 108 -8.51 -12.75 -22.03
N PRO A 109 -8.48 -11.41 -22.15
CA PRO A 109 -9.10 -10.54 -21.15
C PRO A 109 -10.62 -10.64 -21.18
N ASN A 110 -11.24 -10.48 -20.02
CA ASN A 110 -12.68 -10.37 -19.89
C ASN A 110 -13.16 -8.97 -20.30
N ALA A 111 -13.55 -8.84 -21.58
CA ALA A 111 -14.11 -7.60 -22.13
C ALA A 111 -15.44 -7.16 -21.49
N ALA A 112 -16.12 -8.04 -20.74
CA ALA A 112 -17.37 -7.72 -20.04
C ALA A 112 -17.16 -7.29 -18.58
N ARG A 113 -15.91 -7.21 -18.11
CA ARG A 113 -15.61 -6.76 -16.75
C ARG A 113 -16.09 -5.30 -16.55
N PRO A 114 -16.70 -4.97 -15.39
CA PRO A 114 -17.06 -3.58 -15.07
C PRO A 114 -15.87 -2.62 -15.15
N PRO A 115 -16.11 -1.34 -15.50
CA PRO A 115 -15.05 -0.34 -15.47
C PRO A 115 -14.50 -0.17 -14.05
N LEU A 116 -13.25 0.29 -13.95
CA LEU A 116 -12.66 0.69 -12.68
C LEU A 116 -13.61 1.68 -11.96
N PRO A 117 -13.98 1.44 -10.69
CA PRO A 117 -14.79 2.38 -9.93
C PRO A 117 -14.12 3.75 -9.83
N PRO A 118 -14.88 4.83 -9.60
CA PRO A 118 -14.30 6.14 -9.31
C PRO A 118 -13.30 6.05 -8.16
N GLN A 119 -12.06 6.47 -8.41
CA GLN A 119 -11.00 6.49 -7.41
C GLN A 119 -11.27 7.64 -6.41
N PRO A 120 -10.94 7.47 -5.11
CA PRO A 120 -11.11 8.54 -4.15
C PRO A 120 -10.17 9.70 -4.45
N THR A 121 -10.48 10.89 -3.92
CA THR A 121 -9.56 12.02 -3.94
C THR A 121 -8.25 11.62 -3.25
N MET A 122 -7.12 11.90 -3.92
CA MET A 122 -5.78 11.63 -3.41
C MET A 122 -5.18 12.91 -2.80
N MET A 123 -4.17 12.73 -1.95
CA MET A 123 -3.39 13.85 -1.40
C MET A 123 -2.31 14.24 -2.41
N GLU A 124 -2.53 15.34 -3.15
CA GLU A 124 -1.57 15.82 -4.16
C GLU A 124 -0.48 16.73 -3.59
N HIS A 125 -0.75 17.36 -2.44
CA HIS A 125 0.13 18.35 -1.83
C HIS A 125 0.30 18.04 -0.32
N PRO A 126 1.12 17.03 0.02
CA PRO A 126 1.33 16.64 1.42
C PRO A 126 2.07 17.73 2.18
N ILE A 127 1.69 17.91 3.44
CA ILE A 127 2.38 18.80 4.40
C ILE A 127 2.86 17.92 5.56
N THR A 128 4.17 17.82 5.73
CA THR A 128 4.76 17.19 6.91
C THR A 128 4.76 18.20 8.06
N ALA A 129 4.27 17.80 9.23
CA ALA A 129 4.33 18.65 10.41
C ALA A 129 5.77 18.87 10.87
N ASN A 130 6.10 20.07 11.33
CA ASN A 130 7.41 20.40 11.87
C ASN A 130 7.64 19.76 13.24
N SER A 131 6.60 19.64 14.05
CA SER A 131 6.66 18.92 15.33
C SER A 131 5.30 18.31 15.70
N ALA A 132 5.33 17.33 16.59
CA ALA A 132 4.14 16.67 17.10
C ALA A 132 4.24 16.52 18.63
N SER A 133 3.11 16.69 19.31
CA SER A 133 2.98 16.43 20.73
C SER A 133 1.71 15.64 21.00
N ALA A 134 1.67 14.91 22.11
CA ALA A 134 0.52 14.11 22.50
C ALA A 134 0.22 14.29 23.99
N SER A 135 -1.05 14.16 24.38
CA SER A 135 -1.47 14.21 25.78
C SER A 135 -0.90 13.06 26.62
N SER A 136 -0.47 11.97 25.97
CA SER A 136 0.26 10.86 26.57
C SER A 136 1.08 10.12 25.49
N GLY A 137 1.97 9.23 25.93
CA GLY A 137 2.93 8.58 25.05
C GLY A 137 3.95 9.56 24.45
N ASN A 138 4.70 9.10 23.44
CA ASN A 138 5.67 9.92 22.73
C ASN A 138 5.09 10.42 21.40
N GLY A 139 4.69 11.69 21.35
CA GLY A 139 4.10 12.30 20.15
C GLY A 139 5.02 12.35 18.94
N ASN A 140 6.35 12.30 19.12
CA ASN A 140 7.29 12.31 18.00
C ASN A 140 7.14 11.10 17.07
N TYR A 141 6.65 9.96 17.59
CA TYR A 141 6.40 8.75 16.78
C TYR A 141 5.25 8.92 15.78
N VAL A 142 4.52 10.03 15.82
CA VAL A 142 3.47 10.33 14.81
C VAL A 142 4.09 10.82 13.49
N ILE A 143 5.29 11.39 13.53
CA ILE A 143 5.90 12.11 12.39
C ILE A 143 7.36 11.72 12.12
N ASP A 144 7.88 10.66 12.76
CA ASP A 144 9.28 10.25 12.62
C ASP A 144 9.56 9.44 11.34
N GLY A 145 8.50 9.01 10.63
CA GLY A 145 8.59 8.26 9.38
C GLY A 145 9.25 6.88 9.52
N SER A 146 9.36 6.35 10.74
CA SER A 146 10.08 5.10 10.99
C SER A 146 9.15 3.90 10.78
N LEU A 147 9.00 3.56 9.49
CA LEU A 147 8.34 2.35 9.01
C LEU A 147 9.40 1.27 8.79
N GLY A 148 9.34 0.19 9.56
CA GLY A 148 10.30 -0.90 9.46
C GLY A 148 10.25 -1.58 8.09
N ASN A 149 11.41 -1.79 7.47
CA ASN A 149 11.48 -2.75 6.38
C ASN A 149 11.20 -4.16 6.94
N PRO A 150 10.37 -4.99 6.28
CA PRO A 150 10.25 -6.40 6.64
C PRO A 150 11.59 -7.10 6.35
N ALA A 151 12.45 -7.17 7.37
CA ALA A 151 13.68 -7.93 7.34
C ALA A 151 13.49 -9.30 8.03
N PRO A 152 14.34 -10.30 7.78
CA PRO A 152 14.39 -11.53 8.57
C PRO A 152 14.73 -11.19 10.03
N GLY A 153 13.70 -10.98 10.86
CA GLY A 153 13.85 -10.46 12.23
C GLY A 153 12.63 -9.72 12.78
N GLY A 154 11.67 -9.32 11.92
CA GLY A 154 10.44 -8.64 12.30
C GLY A 154 10.34 -7.22 11.75
N ILE A 155 9.17 -6.59 11.92
CA ILE A 155 8.92 -5.20 11.54
C ILE A 155 9.49 -4.30 12.65
N THR A 156 10.45 -3.43 12.31
CA THR A 156 10.97 -2.40 13.23
C THR A 156 10.29 -1.07 12.94
N GLU A 157 9.03 -0.92 13.37
CA GLU A 157 8.33 0.36 13.27
C GLU A 157 8.30 1.09 14.61
N THR A 158 8.14 2.41 14.56
CA THR A 158 7.70 3.21 15.69
C THR A 158 6.28 3.69 15.42
N ALA A 159 5.39 3.49 16.39
CA ALA A 159 4.02 3.95 16.33
C ALA A 159 3.66 4.66 17.64
N TRP A 160 2.94 5.77 17.54
CA TRP A 160 2.39 6.41 18.72
C TRP A 160 1.37 5.50 19.40
N GLN A 161 1.50 5.36 20.72
CA GLN A 161 0.56 4.64 21.55
C GLN A 161 0.21 5.49 22.78
N SER A 162 -1.07 5.54 23.12
CA SER A 162 -1.52 6.13 24.37
C SER A 162 -0.96 5.35 25.55
N SER A 163 -0.41 6.03 26.55
CA SER A 163 0.00 5.42 27.82
C SER A 163 -1.09 5.49 28.91
N VAL A 164 -2.27 6.02 28.58
CA VAL A 164 -3.44 6.14 29.47
C VAL A 164 -4.75 5.85 28.71
N SER A 165 -5.90 5.98 29.37
CA SER A 165 -7.22 5.77 28.76
C SER A 165 -7.58 6.86 27.73
N LEU A 166 -8.24 6.46 26.64
CA LEU A 166 -8.86 7.36 25.66
C LEU A 166 -10.05 8.15 26.26
N PRO A 167 -10.42 9.34 25.72
CA PRO A 167 -9.83 10.00 24.56
C PRO A 167 -8.46 10.62 24.87
N GLN A 168 -7.64 10.77 23.83
CA GLN A 168 -6.34 11.43 23.87
C GLN A 168 -6.23 12.41 22.72
N THR A 169 -5.32 13.37 22.83
CA THR A 169 -5.08 14.39 21.81
C THR A 169 -3.66 14.25 21.28
N VAL A 170 -3.51 14.39 19.97
CA VAL A 170 -2.25 14.62 19.27
C VAL A 170 -2.34 15.98 18.60
N THR A 171 -1.35 16.84 18.81
CA THR A 171 -1.24 18.15 18.20
C THR A 171 -0.09 18.14 17.21
N LEU A 172 -0.39 18.46 15.96
CA LEU A 172 0.58 18.62 14.87
C LEU A 172 0.85 20.11 14.67
N ASP A 173 2.08 20.54 14.89
CA ASP A 173 2.53 21.88 14.53
C ASP A 173 3.06 21.86 13.11
N LEU A 174 2.34 22.49 12.18
CA LEU A 174 2.72 22.55 10.77
C LEU A 174 3.83 23.57 10.49
N GLY A 175 4.24 24.37 11.48
CA GLY A 175 5.31 25.37 11.37
C GLY A 175 4.98 26.61 10.54
N TYR A 176 3.84 26.62 9.85
CA TYR A 176 3.33 27.74 9.06
C TYR A 176 1.81 27.72 9.04
N THR A 177 1.20 28.88 8.75
CA THR A 177 -0.26 28.95 8.54
C THR A 177 -0.58 28.58 7.10
N TYR A 178 -1.25 27.45 6.91
CA TYR A 178 -1.71 27.01 5.60
C TYR A 178 -3.19 27.34 5.41
N ASN A 179 -3.55 27.71 4.19
CA ASN A 179 -4.94 27.84 3.76
C ASN A 179 -5.37 26.55 3.06
N ASN A 180 -6.67 26.24 3.11
CA ASN A 180 -7.29 25.16 2.32
C ASN A 180 -6.80 23.73 2.62
N ILE A 181 -6.37 23.43 3.85
CA ILE A 181 -6.17 22.03 4.28
C ILE A 181 -7.53 21.32 4.26
N ASN A 182 -7.65 20.24 3.50
CA ASN A 182 -8.92 19.52 3.29
C ASN A 182 -8.84 18.01 3.59
N MET A 183 -7.64 17.49 3.88
CA MET A 183 -7.39 16.07 4.12
C MET A 183 -6.40 15.87 5.27
N LEU A 184 -6.63 14.83 6.08
CA LEU A 184 -5.70 14.32 7.07
C LEU A 184 -5.50 12.82 6.77
N ASN A 185 -4.25 12.40 6.68
CA ASN A 185 -3.89 11.01 6.50
C ASN A 185 -3.34 10.43 7.80
N TYR A 186 -3.64 9.16 8.09
CA TYR A 186 -2.98 8.43 9.17
C TYR A 186 -2.75 6.97 8.78
N LEU A 187 -1.63 6.43 9.26
CA LEU A 187 -1.26 5.04 9.07
C LEU A 187 -1.30 4.33 10.43
N PRO A 188 -2.16 3.31 10.64
CA PRO A 188 -2.08 2.44 11.81
C PRO A 188 -0.82 1.57 11.79
N SER A 189 -0.53 0.95 12.94
CA SER A 189 0.56 0.00 13.12
C SER A 189 0.54 -1.11 12.07
N ASN A 190 1.68 -1.43 11.45
CA ASN A 190 1.79 -2.50 10.46
C ASN A 190 1.55 -3.89 11.06
N ASP A 191 1.77 -4.06 12.37
CA ASP A 191 1.45 -5.30 13.08
C ASP A 191 -0.06 -5.53 13.26
N LEU A 192 -0.89 -4.52 12.96
CA LEU A 192 -2.36 -4.52 13.10
C LEU A 192 -2.89 -4.93 14.48
N THR A 193 -2.04 -5.01 15.51
CA THR A 193 -2.44 -5.39 16.87
C THR A 193 -2.91 -4.18 17.69
N GLY A 194 -2.62 -2.97 17.21
CA GLY A 194 -2.99 -1.70 17.84
C GLY A 194 -3.00 -0.51 16.86
N GLY A 195 -3.26 0.70 17.37
CA GLY A 195 -3.18 1.94 16.58
C GLY A 195 -4.37 2.25 15.68
N MET A 196 -5.42 1.42 15.66
CA MET A 196 -6.64 1.71 14.91
C MET A 196 -7.46 2.82 15.58
N ILE A 197 -7.61 3.96 14.89
CA ILE A 197 -8.52 5.03 15.29
C ILE A 197 -9.96 4.60 14.95
N THR A 198 -10.80 4.46 15.97
CA THR A 198 -12.24 4.12 15.79
C THR A 198 -13.15 5.35 15.82
N SER A 199 -12.69 6.43 16.45
CA SER A 199 -13.37 7.73 16.49
C SER A 199 -12.36 8.86 16.65
N TYR A 200 -12.66 10.02 16.06
CA TYR A 200 -11.81 11.20 16.17
C TYR A 200 -12.62 12.51 16.12
N SER A 201 -12.01 13.56 16.67
CA SER A 201 -12.38 14.96 16.47
C SER A 201 -11.17 15.72 15.94
N LEU A 202 -11.34 16.49 14.87
CA LEU A 202 -10.29 17.33 14.29
C LEU A 202 -10.61 18.80 14.55
N SER A 203 -9.60 19.56 14.96
CA SER A 203 -9.69 20.99 15.17
C SER A 203 -8.37 21.66 14.73
N ALA A 204 -8.42 22.94 14.35
CA ALA A 204 -7.22 23.69 13.99
C ALA A 204 -7.14 25.03 14.71
N SER A 205 -5.91 25.50 14.88
CA SER A 205 -5.61 26.83 15.38
C SER A 205 -4.52 27.46 14.50
N GLN A 206 -4.58 28.79 14.32
CA GLN A 206 -3.54 29.55 13.62
C GLN A 206 -2.41 30.00 14.54
N ASP A 207 -2.65 30.05 15.86
CA ASP A 207 -1.72 30.62 16.84
C ASP A 207 -1.24 29.61 17.88
N GLY A 208 -1.81 28.39 17.87
CA GLY A 208 -1.53 27.33 18.84
C GLY A 208 -1.90 27.67 20.29
N LYS A 209 -2.59 28.80 20.53
CA LYS A 209 -2.82 29.40 21.86
C LYS A 209 -4.30 29.66 22.14
N THR A 210 -5.09 30.01 21.13
CA THR A 210 -6.55 30.16 21.24
C THR A 210 -7.27 28.82 21.04
N SER A 211 -8.55 28.78 21.41
CA SER A 211 -9.41 27.60 21.23
C SER A 211 -9.35 27.14 19.77
N HIS A 212 -9.08 25.86 19.59
CA HIS A 212 -9.04 25.28 18.25
C HIS A 212 -10.46 25.28 17.67
N VAL A 213 -10.59 25.75 16.44
CA VAL A 213 -11.86 25.74 15.71
C VAL A 213 -12.13 24.30 15.28
N PRO A 214 -13.29 23.70 15.66
CA PRO A 214 -13.65 22.37 15.22
C PRO A 214 -13.79 22.30 13.70
N ILE A 215 -13.19 21.29 13.08
CA ILE A 215 -13.22 21.06 11.62
C ILE A 215 -14.07 19.83 11.28
N ALA A 216 -13.95 18.75 12.05
CA ALA A 216 -14.68 17.50 11.78
C ALA A 216 -14.83 16.64 13.04
N ASN A 217 -15.87 15.80 13.06
CA ASN A 217 -16.04 14.70 14.02
C ASN A 217 -16.51 13.48 13.25
N SER A 218 -15.94 12.30 13.50
CA SER A 218 -16.37 11.06 12.84
C SER A 218 -16.09 9.84 13.70
N SER A 219 -16.92 8.81 13.54
CA SER A 219 -16.53 7.42 13.77
C SER A 219 -15.98 6.84 12.46
N LEU A 220 -14.89 6.08 12.52
CA LEU A 220 -14.42 5.30 11.38
C LEU A 220 -15.05 3.92 11.51
N LEU A 221 -16.01 3.60 10.62
CA LEU A 221 -16.53 2.24 10.51
C LEU A 221 -15.42 1.36 9.94
N GLN A 222 -15.03 0.35 10.71
CA GLN A 222 -14.11 -0.71 10.29
C GLN A 222 -14.64 -1.36 9.00
N THR A 223 -13.90 -1.27 7.90
CA THR A 223 -13.98 -2.29 6.85
C THR A 223 -12.80 -3.24 7.06
N ALA A 224 -12.93 -4.09 8.08
CA ALA A 224 -12.13 -5.30 8.19
C ALA A 224 -12.89 -6.41 7.46
N SER A 225 -12.35 -6.86 6.32
CA SER A 225 -12.66 -8.16 5.73
C SER A 225 -11.48 -8.60 4.87
#